data_AF-A0A6N8BDU1-F1
#
_entry.id   AF-A0A6N8BDU1-F1
#
_cell.length_a   1.000
_cell.length_b   1.000
_cell.length_c   1.000
_cell.angle_alpha   90.00
_cell.angle_beta   90.00
_cell.angle_gamma   90.00
#
_symmetry.space_group_name_H-M   'P 1'
#
loop_
_entity.id
_entity.type
_entity.pdbx_description
1 polymer ?
#
loop_
_entity_poly.entity_id
_entity_poly.type
_entity_poly.pdbx_seq_one_letter_code
_entity_poly.pdbx_strand_id
1 'polypeptide(L)'
;MEYEVRAEVDEKLSIDPSYIIRYQVFKGGNFIGDGVVQFHREAAENSIPLTGLTDAGELNTAEKDFLRHQIASAAISHMQEKGFGILGNSNLNI
;
A
#
# COMPACT_ATOMS: atom_id res chain seq x y z
N MET A 1 0.97 -5.71 -17.81
CA MET A 1 0.86 -6.35 -16.49
C MET A 1 -0.52 -6.00 -15.95
N GLU A 2 -1.37 -6.99 -15.73
CA GLU A 2 -2.77 -6.78 -15.31
C GLU A 2 -2.89 -7.08 -13.81
N TYR A 3 -2.21 -6.27 -12.99
CA TYR A 3 -2.34 -6.30 -11.54
C TYR A 3 -3.25 -5.16 -11.09
N GLU A 4 -4.27 -5.49 -10.31
CA GLU A 4 -5.14 -4.53 -9.65
C GLU A 4 -4.91 -4.62 -8.14
N VAL A 5 -4.67 -3.47 -7.52
CA VAL A 5 -4.52 -3.35 -6.06
C VAL A 5 -5.68 -2.53 -5.54
N ARG A 6 -6.43 -3.09 -4.60
CA ARG A 6 -7.45 -2.38 -3.83
C ARG A 6 -6.91 -2.17 -2.44
N ALA A 7 -6.68 -0.93 -2.04
CA ALA A 7 -6.22 -0.61 -0.70
C ALA A 7 -7.15 0.39 -0.02
N GLU A 8 -7.37 0.19 1.27
CA GLU A 8 -8.24 1.00 2.11
C GLU A 8 -7.56 1.25 3.46
N VAL A 9 -7.68 2.47 3.97
CA VAL A 9 -7.18 2.84 5.31
C VAL A 9 -8.26 2.51 6.35
N ASP A 10 -7.91 1.76 7.39
CA ASP A 10 -8.77 1.56 8.54
C ASP A 10 -8.74 2.80 9.43
N GLU A 11 -9.71 3.70 9.24
CA GLU A 11 -9.82 4.94 10.01
C GLU A 11 -9.98 4.72 11.52
N LYS A 12 -10.53 3.58 11.96
CA LYS A 12 -10.75 3.31 13.39
C LYS A 12 -9.47 2.89 14.10
N LEU A 13 -8.57 2.26 13.35
CA LEU A 13 -7.28 1.77 13.85
C LEU A 13 -6.12 2.71 13.48
N SER A 14 -6.38 3.74 12.68
CA SER A 14 -5.38 4.72 12.23
C SER A 14 -5.41 5.97 13.12
N ILE A 15 -4.22 6.44 13.51
CA ILE A 15 -4.03 7.68 14.25
C ILE A 15 -2.79 8.36 13.69
N ASP A 16 -2.88 9.62 13.25
CA ASP A 16 -1.72 10.34 12.72
C ASP A 16 -0.55 10.30 13.74
N PRO A 17 0.68 9.95 13.31
CA PRO A 17 1.15 9.72 11.94
C PRO A 17 1.14 8.24 11.45
N SER A 18 0.51 7.32 12.19
CA SER A 18 0.40 5.89 11.87
C SER A 18 -0.97 5.48 11.30
N TYR A 19 -0.98 4.90 10.11
CA TYR A 19 -2.18 4.49 9.40
C TYR A 19 -2.15 2.98 9.13
N ILE A 20 -3.24 2.30 9.44
CA ILE A 20 -3.41 0.88 9.14
C ILE A 20 -4.06 0.76 7.77
N ILE A 21 -3.40 0.12 6.83
CA ILE A 21 -3.88 -0.09 5.47
C ILE A 21 -4.17 -1.57 5.27
N ARG A 22 -5.38 -1.89 4.82
CA ARG A 22 -5.73 -3.19 4.28
C ARG A 22 -5.61 -3.13 2.78
N TYR A 23 -4.98 -4.14 2.18
CA TYR A 23 -4.89 -4.22 0.73
C TYR A 23 -5.28 -5.60 0.24
N GLN A 24 -5.80 -5.66 -0.98
CA GLN A 24 -6.12 -6.86 -1.73
C GLN A 24 -5.48 -6.72 -3.12
N VAL A 25 -4.92 -7.82 -3.63
CA VAL A 25 -4.26 -7.85 -4.93
C VAL A 25 -4.97 -8.85 -5.83
N PHE A 26 -5.23 -8.42 -7.05
CA PHE A 26 -5.84 -9.22 -8.10
C PHE A 26 -4.92 -9.27 -9.31
N LYS A 27 -4.88 -10.41 -9.99
CA LYS A 27 -4.13 -10.64 -11.23
C LYS A 27 -5.09 -11.16 -12.30
N GLY A 28 -5.29 -10.39 -13.36
CA GLY A 28 -6.25 -10.75 -14.41
C GLY A 28 -7.67 -10.99 -13.88
N GLY A 29 -8.11 -10.17 -12.92
CA GLY A 29 -9.40 -10.33 -12.21
C GLY A 29 -9.46 -11.42 -11.14
N ASN A 30 -8.42 -12.26 -10.99
CA ASN A 30 -8.37 -13.29 -9.95
C ASN A 30 -7.73 -12.75 -8.69
N PHE A 31 -8.34 -12.99 -7.54
CA PHE A 31 -7.75 -12.66 -6.25
C PHE A 31 -6.51 -13.52 -6.00
N ILE A 32 -5.37 -12.88 -5.74
CA ILE A 32 -4.08 -13.55 -5.48
C ILE A 32 -3.56 -13.31 -4.07
N GLY A 33 -4.26 -12.53 -3.26
CA GLY A 33 -3.96 -12.38 -1.84
C GLY A 33 -4.26 -11.01 -1.28
N ASP A 34 -4.14 -10.90 0.03
CA ASP A 34 -4.41 -9.70 0.79
C ASP A 34 -3.39 -9.53 1.92
N GLY A 35 -3.41 -8.37 2.55
CA GLY A 35 -2.58 -8.10 3.70
C GLY A 35 -2.99 -6.84 4.44
N VAL A 36 -2.39 -6.69 5.62
CA VAL A 36 -2.53 -5.51 6.46
C VAL A 36 -1.14 -4.97 6.73
N VAL A 37 -0.95 -3.68 6.49
CA VAL A 37 0.32 -2.99 6.73
C VAL A 37 0.10 -1.73 7.52
N GLN A 38 1.08 -1.39 8.34
CA GLN A 38 1.13 -0.11 9.00
C GLN A 38 1.99 0.83 8.16
N PHE A 39 1.43 1.96 7.78
CA PHE A 39 2.13 3.04 7.10
C PHE A 39 2.29 4.21 8.06
N HIS A 40 3.53 4.60 8.28
CA HIS A 40 3.89 5.72 9.11
C HIS A 40 4.33 6.88 8.22
N ARG A 41 3.58 7.99 8.28
CA ARG A 41 3.78 9.16 7.42
C ARG A 41 5.16 9.79 7.56
N GLU A 42 5.75 9.71 8.76
CA GLU A 42 7.06 10.30 9.07
C GLU A 42 8.21 9.29 8.98
N ALA A 43 7.94 8.02 8.65
CA ALA A 43 9.00 7.04 8.52
C ALA A 43 9.78 7.25 7.23
N ALA A 44 11.12 7.16 7.33
CA ALA A 44 12.00 7.22 6.18
C ALA A 44 11.71 6.09 5.16
N GLU A 45 11.31 4.93 5.66
CA GLU A 45 10.93 3.76 4.86
C GLU A 45 9.75 3.05 5.54
N ASN A 46 8.76 2.63 4.74
CA ASN A 46 7.63 1.84 5.20
C ASN A 46 7.75 0.41 4.69
N SER A 47 7.87 -0.55 5.62
CA SER A 47 7.91 -1.96 5.27
C SER A 47 6.52 -2.45 4.87
N ILE A 48 6.32 -2.74 3.58
CA ILE A 48 5.10 -3.33 3.04
C ILE A 48 5.36 -4.80 2.73
N PRO A 49 5.13 -5.72 3.70
CA PRO A 49 5.23 -7.15 3.45
C PRO A 49 4.14 -7.60 2.47
N LEU A 50 4.57 -8.34 1.43
CA LEU A 50 3.70 -8.98 0.43
C LEU A 50 3.49 -10.47 0.74
N THR A 51 3.65 -10.87 2.00
CA THR A 51 3.68 -12.27 2.44
C THR A 51 2.34 -13.00 2.29
N GLY A 52 1.23 -12.27 2.15
CA GLY A 52 -0.11 -12.84 1.96
C GLY A 52 -0.45 -13.18 0.51
N LEU A 53 0.42 -12.89 -0.46
CA LEU A 53 0.17 -13.24 -1.85
C LEU A 53 0.51 -14.71 -2.10
N THR A 54 -0.43 -15.48 -2.65
CA THR A 54 -0.22 -16.89 -3.02
C THR A 54 0.89 -17.05 -4.05
N ASP A 55 1.09 -16.04 -4.89
CA ASP A 55 2.15 -15.99 -5.91
C ASP A 55 3.37 -15.13 -5.48
N ALA A 56 3.47 -14.71 -4.21
CA ALA A 56 4.56 -13.83 -3.74
C ALA A 56 5.96 -14.36 -4.08
N GLY A 57 6.12 -15.68 -4.08
CA GLY A 57 7.36 -16.37 -4.42
C GLY A 57 7.73 -16.29 -5.90
N GLU A 58 6.73 -16.21 -6.78
CA GLU A 58 6.89 -16.18 -8.24
C GLU A 58 6.97 -14.75 -8.80
N LEU A 59 6.51 -13.75 -8.03
CA LEU A 59 6.65 -12.34 -8.39
C LEU A 59 8.13 -11.93 -8.43
N ASN A 60 8.54 -11.35 -9.55
CA ASN A 60 9.87 -10.77 -9.69
C ASN A 60 9.99 -9.47 -8.86
N THR A 61 11.22 -8.97 -8.69
CA THR A 61 11.48 -7.76 -7.89
C THR A 61 10.69 -6.55 -8.41
N ALA A 62 10.61 -6.36 -9.72
CA ALA A 62 9.90 -5.22 -10.31
C ALA A 62 8.38 -5.28 -10.07
N GLU A 63 7.78 -6.48 -10.08
CA GLU A 63 6.37 -6.68 -9.75
C GLU A 63 6.10 -6.40 -8.27
N LYS A 64 7.01 -6.85 -7.39
CA LYS A 64 6.92 -6.56 -5.95
C LYS A 64 7.00 -5.08 -5.67
N ASP A 65 7.93 -4.37 -6.30
CA ASP A 65 8.05 -2.92 -6.14
C ASP A 65 6.84 -2.20 -6.72
N PHE A 66 6.34 -2.60 -7.89
CA PHE A 66 5.10 -2.06 -8.45
C PHE A 66 3.92 -2.21 -7.49
N LEU A 67 3.73 -3.37 -6.86
CA LEU A 67 2.68 -3.59 -5.88
C LEU A 67 2.86 -2.73 -4.63
N ARG A 68 4.08 -2.62 -4.09
CA ARG A 68 4.38 -1.74 -2.95
C ARG A 68 4.08 -0.28 -3.27
N HIS A 69 4.49 0.19 -4.45
CA HIS A 69 4.17 1.53 -4.94
C HIS A 69 2.66 1.77 -5.04
N GLN A 70 1.90 0.80 -5.59
CA GLN A 70 0.45 0.91 -5.69
C GLN A 70 -0.22 0.95 -4.30
N ILE A 71 0.19 0.10 -3.36
CA ILE A 71 -0.36 0.07 -2.00
C ILE A 71 -0.09 1.39 -1.27
N ALA A 72 1.15 1.88 -1.33
CA ALA A 72 1.53 3.15 -0.70
C ALA A 72 0.81 4.35 -1.34
N SER A 73 0.73 4.38 -2.68
CA SER A 73 0.06 5.46 -3.42
C SER A 73 -1.43 5.53 -3.07
N ALA A 74 -2.13 4.39 -3.07
CA ALA A 74 -3.55 4.33 -2.72
C ALA A 74 -3.81 4.81 -1.28
N ALA A 75 -2.91 4.48 -0.34
CA ALA A 75 -3.01 4.97 1.03
C ALA A 75 -2.79 6.49 1.12
N ILE A 76 -1.79 7.03 0.42
CA ILE A 76 -1.52 8.47 0.39
C ILE A 76 -2.68 9.24 -0.24
N SER A 77 -3.23 8.76 -1.36
CA SER A 77 -4.41 9.36 -1.98
C SER A 77 -5.59 9.41 -1.01
N HIS A 78 -5.84 8.32 -0.28
CA HIS A 78 -6.90 8.29 0.72
C HIS A 78 -6.67 9.29 1.87
N MET A 79 -5.43 9.45 2.35
CA MET A 79 -5.08 10.46 3.35
C MET A 79 -5.28 11.89 2.83
N GLN A 80 -4.91 12.14 1.56
CA GLN A 80 -5.08 13.43 0.91
C GLN A 80 -6.55 13.81 0.72
N GLU A 81 -7.39 12.89 0.25
CA GLU A 81 -8.84 13.10 0.07
C GLU A 81 -9.54 13.41 1.39
N LYS A 82 -9.05 12.85 2.50
CA LYS A 82 -9.59 13.05 3.85
C LYS A 82 -9.08 14.31 4.56
N GLY A 83 -8.22 15.11 3.91
CA GLY A 83 -7.70 16.35 4.47
C GLY A 83 -6.68 16.17 5.59
N PHE A 84 -6.11 14.97 5.75
CA PHE A 84 -4.91 14.79 6.57
C PHE A 84 -3.76 15.45 5.80
N GLY A 85 -3.46 16.70 6.16
CA GLY A 85 -2.51 17.55 5.45
C GLY A 85 -1.13 16.89 5.32
N ILE A 86 -0.87 16.28 4.17
CA ILE A 86 0.48 15.95 3.73
C ILE A 86 1.03 17.25 3.15
N LEU A 87 1.76 18.01 3.97
CA LEU A 87 2.53 19.15 3.49
C LEU A 87 3.45 18.63 2.38
N GLY A 88 3.28 19.20 1.18
CA GLY A 88 3.88 18.70 -0.04
C GLY A 88 5.40 18.60 0.04
N ASN A 89 5.94 17.51 -0.48
CA ASN A 89 6.74 17.58 -1.68
C ASN A 89 7.01 16.17 -2.20
N SER A 90 6.83 16.05 -3.51
CA SER A 90 7.25 14.96 -4.37
C SER A 90 8.65 14.47 -3.99
N ASN A 91 8.73 13.25 -3.46
CA ASN A 91 9.84 12.29 -3.58
C ASN A 91 9.54 11.11 -2.66
N LEU A 92 8.58 10.27 -3.06
CA LEU A 92 8.40 8.97 -2.45
C LEU A 92 9.53 8.07 -2.96
N ASN A 93 10.63 7.99 -2.21
CA ASN A 93 11.55 6.88 -2.32
C ASN A 93 10.89 5.72 -1.57
N ILE A 94 10.41 4.73 -2.33
CA ILE A 94 9.89 3.46 -1.83
C ILE A 94 10.84 2.36 -2.30
#